data_AF-A0A6M3X471-F1
#
_entry.id   AF-A0A6M3X471-F1
#
_cell.length_a   1.000
_cell.length_b   1.000
_cell.length_c   1.000
_cell.angle_alpha   90.00
_cell.angle_beta   90.00
_cell.angle_gamma   90.00
#
_symmetry.space_group_name_H-M   'P 1'
#
loop_
_entity.id
_entity.type
_entity.pdbx_description
1 polymer ?
#
loop_
_entity_poly.entity_id
_entity_poly.type
_entity_poly.pdbx_seq_one_letter_code
_entity_poly.pdbx_strand_id
1 'polypeptide(L)'
;MEIKDALVKVKRTLSGFKVQTVLIVLLSITVATLGWTAYWKPKSVDTQRMLSELREMLTEKFDQSIKERDVKIKDLSNRLIVSNGKYKALVKKQKELRDASAKIELPKTNKELRARFVALGFPPR
;
A
#
# COMPACT_ATOMS: atom_id res chain seq x y z
N MET A 1 -6.61 24.81 -8.36
CA MET A 1 -6.48 26.03 -9.18
C MET A 1 -6.52 27.31 -8.33
N GLU A 2 -7.09 27.26 -7.12
CA GLU A 2 -7.39 28.43 -6.27
C GLU A 2 -6.18 29.13 -5.62
N ILE A 3 -5.09 28.40 -5.32
CA ILE A 3 -3.93 28.96 -4.60
C ILE A 3 -3.14 29.94 -5.49
N LYS A 4 -3.05 29.67 -6.79
CA LYS A 4 -2.31 30.53 -7.73
C LYS A 4 -3.01 31.87 -7.93
N ASP A 5 -4.33 31.86 -8.03
CA ASP A 5 -5.12 33.08 -8.19
C ASP A 5 -5.11 33.95 -6.92
N ALA A 6 -5.13 33.32 -5.75
CA ALA A 6 -4.95 34.02 -4.48
C ALA A 6 -3.58 34.72 -4.40
N LEU A 7 -2.51 34.03 -4.83
CA LEU A 7 -1.14 34.58 -4.85
C LEU A 7 -0.99 35.75 -5.82
N VAL A 8 -1.62 35.68 -6.99
CA VAL A 8 -1.62 36.76 -7.99
C VAL A 8 -2.40 37.99 -7.47
N LYS A 9 -3.53 37.76 -6.80
CA LYS A 9 -4.35 38.83 -6.20
C LYS A 9 -3.60 39.55 -5.08
N VAL A 10 -2.94 38.79 -4.20
CA VAL A 10 -2.09 39.31 -3.12
C VAL A 10 -0.89 40.10 -3.66
N LYS A 11 -0.25 39.61 -4.74
CA LYS A 11 0.86 40.30 -5.39
C LYS A 11 0.45 41.65 -6.00
N ARG A 12 -0.75 41.74 -6.60
CA ARG A 12 -1.31 43.01 -7.10
C ARG A 12 -1.70 44.00 -6.01
N THR A 13 -2.19 43.52 -4.87
CA THR A 13 -2.51 44.40 -3.73
C THR A 13 -1.26 44.93 -3.04
N LEU A 14 -0.19 44.13 -2.98
CA LEU A 14 1.08 44.51 -2.33
C LEU A 14 1.97 45.40 -3.20
N SER A 15 1.80 45.41 -4.53
CA SER A 15 2.59 46.27 -5.43
C SER A 15 2.28 47.77 -5.31
N GLY A 16 1.17 48.13 -4.65
CA GLY A 16 0.80 49.53 -4.37
C GLY A 16 1.29 50.08 -3.03
N PHE A 17 1.83 49.22 -2.15
CA PHE A 17 2.30 49.63 -0.83
C PHE A 17 3.81 49.80 -0.81
N LYS A 18 4.29 50.82 -0.08
CA LYS A 18 5.72 50.99 0.17
C LYS A 18 6.25 49.73 0.84
N VAL A 19 7.40 49.23 0.38
CA VAL A 19 8.03 47.99 0.88
C VAL A 19 8.17 48.01 2.41
N GLN A 20 8.44 49.18 2.99
CA GLN A 20 8.53 49.40 4.44
C GLN A 20 7.24 49.05 5.19
N THR A 21 6.07 49.46 4.70
CA THR A 21 4.77 49.15 5.32
C THR A 21 4.44 47.65 5.30
N VAL A 22 4.76 46.98 4.20
CA VAL A 22 4.55 45.51 4.08
C VAL A 22 5.44 44.77 5.07
N LEU A 23 6.70 45.21 5.21
CA LEU A 23 7.65 44.60 6.11
C LEU A 23 7.21 44.73 7.58
N ILE A 24 6.73 45.92 7.99
CA ILE A 24 6.27 46.17 9.36
C ILE A 24 5.04 45.31 9.71
N VAL A 25 4.08 45.20 8.81
CA VAL A 25 2.89 44.35 9.01
C VAL A 25 3.31 42.89 9.17
N LEU A 26 4.20 42.40 8.30
CA LEU A 26 4.71 41.03 8.38
C LEU A 26 5.41 40.76 9.72
N LEU A 27 6.20 41.73 10.18
CA LEU A 27 6.96 41.65 11.44
C LEU A 27 6.04 41.67 12.67
N SER A 28 4.96 42.46 12.62
CA SER A 28 3.96 42.49 13.70
C SER A 28 3.22 41.16 13.84
N ILE A 29 2.91 40.51 12.71
CA ILE A 29 2.20 39.21 12.69
C ILE A 29 3.10 38.09 13.23
N THR A 30 4.38 38.07 12.85
CA THR A 30 5.35 37.10 13.40
C THR A 30 5.58 37.29 14.89
N VAL A 31 5.70 38.53 15.37
CA VAL A 31 5.86 38.78 16.81
C VAL A 31 4.61 38.37 17.60
N ALA A 32 3.41 38.68 17.09
CA ALA A 32 2.16 38.30 17.74
C ALA A 32 1.97 36.78 17.81
N THR A 33 2.29 36.05 16.73
CA THR A 33 2.19 34.57 16.71
C THR A 33 3.23 33.89 17.60
N LEU A 34 4.47 34.40 17.62
CA LEU A 34 5.49 33.91 18.54
C LEU A 34 5.13 34.18 20.00
N GLY A 35 4.57 35.36 20.30
CA GLY A 35 4.05 35.69 21.63
C GLY A 35 2.90 34.77 22.05
N TRP A 36 1.96 34.49 21.15
CA TRP A 36 0.83 33.60 21.43
C TRP A 36 1.27 32.16 21.73
N THR A 37 2.17 31.61 20.91
CA THR A 37 2.71 30.25 21.11
C THR A 37 3.59 30.13 22.35
N ALA A 38 4.31 31.18 22.72
CA ALA A 38 5.07 31.22 23.97
C ALA A 38 4.16 31.33 25.21
N TYR A 39 3.04 32.05 25.11
CA TYR A 39 2.08 32.25 26.20
C TYR A 39 1.23 30.99 26.47
N TRP A 40 0.90 30.22 25.43
CA TRP A 40 0.11 28.99 25.53
C TRP A 40 0.89 27.73 25.93
N LYS A 41 2.13 27.86 26.43
CA LYS A 41 2.82 26.72 27.05
C LYS A 41 2.00 26.25 28.26
N PRO A 42 1.55 24.97 28.30
CA PRO A 42 0.79 24.46 29.42
C PRO A 42 1.68 24.51 30.68
N LYS A 43 1.35 25.43 31.60
CA LYS A 43 2.13 25.70 32.82
C LYS A 43 1.74 24.82 34.01
N SER A 44 0.73 23.95 33.89
CA SER A 44 0.30 23.09 35.00
C SER A 44 0.93 21.70 34.90
N VAL A 45 1.47 21.24 36.03
CA VAL A 45 2.05 19.90 36.22
C VAL A 45 1.07 18.79 35.80
N ASP A 46 -0.23 19.05 35.92
CA ASP A 46 -1.30 18.11 35.53
C ASP A 46 -1.41 17.91 34.02
N THR A 47 -1.17 18.95 33.20
CA THR A 47 -1.16 18.80 31.75
C THR A 47 0.05 18.01 31.28
N GLN A 48 1.20 18.13 31.97
CA GLN A 48 2.37 17.31 31.65
C GLN A 48 2.16 15.84 32.00
N ARG A 49 1.51 15.54 33.15
CA ARG A 49 1.13 14.17 33.53
C ARG A 49 0.12 13.56 32.58
N MET A 50 -0.93 14.29 32.20
CA MET A 50 -1.89 13.82 31.20
C MET A 50 -1.21 13.57 29.84
N LEU A 51 -0.27 14.43 29.43
CA LEU A 51 0.48 14.23 28.19
C LEU A 51 1.37 13.00 28.23
N SER A 52 2.02 12.70 29.37
CA SER A 52 2.83 11.49 29.50
C SER A 52 1.98 10.22 29.48
N GLU A 53 0.85 10.20 30.18
CA GLU A 53 -0.08 9.05 30.20
C GLU A 53 -0.70 8.80 28.82
N LEU A 54 -1.11 9.87 28.13
CA LEU A 54 -1.57 9.78 26.74
C LEU A 54 -0.46 9.26 25.83
N ARG A 55 0.78 9.73 26.02
CA ARG A 55 1.92 9.26 25.22
C ARG A 55 2.17 7.77 25.43
N GLU A 56 2.16 7.28 26.66
CA GLU A 56 2.31 5.85 26.97
C GLU A 56 1.18 5.02 26.35
N MET A 57 -0.08 5.41 26.56
CA MET A 57 -1.24 4.72 25.95
C MET A 57 -1.20 4.71 24.42
N LEU A 58 -0.77 5.81 23.79
CA LEU A 58 -0.60 5.85 22.34
C LEU A 58 0.53 4.92 21.91
N THR A 59 1.65 4.90 22.63
CA THR A 59 2.81 4.05 22.31
C THR A 59 2.45 2.56 22.40
N GLU A 60 1.75 2.15 23.47
CA GLU A 60 1.27 0.76 23.62
C GLU A 60 0.31 0.35 22.50
N LYS A 61 -0.65 1.22 22.14
CA LYS A 61 -1.57 0.94 21.03
C LYS A 61 -0.86 0.86 19.68
N PHE A 62 0.15 1.70 19.46
CA PHE A 62 0.97 1.63 18.25
C PHE A 62 1.77 0.33 18.19
N ASP A 63 2.42 -0.06 19.29
CA ASP A 63 3.18 -1.31 19.37
C ASP A 63 2.29 -2.55 19.17
N GLN A 64 1.09 -2.57 19.74
CA GLN A 64 0.11 -3.62 19.51
C GLN A 64 -0.31 -3.67 18.02
N SER A 65 -0.63 -2.52 17.42
CA SER A 65 -0.98 -2.45 16.00
C SER A 65 0.17 -2.92 15.10
N ILE A 66 1.42 -2.59 15.44
CA ILE A 66 2.60 -3.06 14.70
C ILE A 66 2.73 -4.58 14.80
N LYS A 67 2.61 -5.15 16.00
CA LYS A 67 2.66 -6.61 16.20
C LYS A 67 1.55 -7.34 15.43
N GLU A 68 0.32 -6.82 15.44
CA GLU A 68 -0.78 -7.40 14.67
C GLU A 68 -0.53 -7.33 13.16
N ARG A 69 0.03 -6.21 12.67
CA ARG A 69 0.41 -6.05 11.27
C ARG A 69 1.52 -7.01 10.88
N ASP A 70 2.52 -7.22 11.74
CA ASP A 70 3.60 -8.18 11.50
C ASP A 70 3.10 -9.63 11.41
N VAL A 71 2.15 -10.02 12.26
CA VAL A 71 1.51 -11.34 12.17
C VAL A 71 0.75 -11.50 10.86
N LYS A 72 -0.01 -10.47 10.44
CA LYS A 72 -0.72 -10.48 9.14
C LYS A 72 0.23 -10.55 7.95
N ILE A 73 1.34 -9.81 7.98
CA ILE A 73 2.37 -9.84 6.94
C ILE A 73 2.99 -11.23 6.83
N LYS A 74 3.30 -11.87 7.95
CA LYS A 74 3.83 -13.24 7.98
C LYS A 74 2.84 -14.25 7.40
N ASP A 75 1.56 -14.17 7.76
CA ASP A 75 0.52 -15.06 7.20
C ASP A 75 0.39 -14.87 5.69
N LEU A 76 0.32 -13.62 5.21
CA LEU A 76 0.26 -13.32 3.77
C LEU A 76 1.50 -13.83 3.03
N SER A 77 2.69 -13.67 3.60
CA SER A 77 3.94 -14.18 3.02
C SER A 77 3.90 -15.71 2.88
N ASN A 78 3.50 -16.42 3.94
CA ASN A 78 3.36 -17.88 3.93
C ASN A 78 2.35 -18.36 2.88
N ARG A 79 1.18 -17.71 2.79
CA ARG A 79 0.17 -18.03 1.76
C ARG A 79 0.72 -17.82 0.35
N LEU A 80 1.48 -16.75 0.13
CA LEU A 80 2.07 -16.45 -1.17
C LEU A 80 3.13 -17.49 -1.56
N ILE A 81 3.97 -17.91 -0.62
CA ILE A 81 4.96 -18.99 -0.83
C ILE A 81 4.26 -20.29 -1.24
N VAL A 82 3.22 -20.70 -0.50
CA VAL A 82 2.43 -21.91 -0.81
C VAL A 82 1.76 -21.79 -2.18
N SER A 83 1.15 -20.65 -2.48
CA SER A 83 0.49 -20.40 -3.77
C SER A 83 1.47 -20.46 -4.93
N ASN A 84 2.65 -19.84 -4.79
CA ASN A 84 3.69 -19.85 -5.81
C ASN A 84 4.23 -21.28 -6.04
N GLY A 85 4.37 -22.08 -4.97
CA GLY A 85 4.71 -23.50 -5.08
C GLY A 85 3.68 -24.30 -5.90
N LYS A 86 2.39 -24.10 -5.61
CA LYS A 86 1.29 -24.73 -6.37
C LYS A 86 1.28 -24.27 -7.83
N TYR A 87 1.47 -22.98 -8.08
CA TYR A 87 1.55 -22.43 -9.44
C TYR A 87 2.70 -23.05 -10.24
N LYS A 88 3.91 -23.13 -9.67
CA LYS A 88 5.05 -23.80 -10.32
C LYS A 88 4.75 -25.26 -10.64
N ALA A 89 4.07 -25.98 -9.76
CA ALA A 89 3.68 -27.37 -10.00
C ALA A 89 2.66 -27.49 -11.15
N LEU A 90 1.69 -26.57 -11.24
CA LEU A 90 0.72 -26.51 -12.34
C LEU A 90 1.39 -26.19 -13.67
N VAL A 91 2.29 -25.21 -13.71
CA VAL A 91 3.06 -24.87 -14.91
C VAL A 91 3.89 -26.07 -15.38
N LYS A 92 4.51 -26.80 -14.44
CA LYS A 92 5.26 -28.02 -14.77
C LYS A 92 4.34 -29.09 -15.38
N LYS A 93 3.19 -29.38 -14.75
CA LYS A 93 2.21 -30.33 -15.27
C LYS A 93 1.66 -29.92 -16.64
N GLN A 94 1.41 -28.63 -16.86
CA GLN A 94 0.97 -28.12 -18.14
C GLN A 94 2.02 -28.37 -19.23
N LYS A 95 3.30 -28.14 -18.92
CA LYS A 95 4.40 -28.44 -19.84
C LYS A 95 4.51 -29.94 -20.11
N GLU A 96 4.46 -30.78 -19.08
CA GLU A 96 4.50 -32.25 -19.22
C GLU A 96 3.34 -32.76 -20.09
N LEU A 97 2.12 -32.26 -19.89
CA LEU A 97 0.95 -32.61 -20.71
C LEU A 97 1.09 -32.12 -22.15
N ARG A 98 1.62 -30.92 -22.37
CA ARG A 98 1.88 -30.39 -23.72
C ARG A 98 2.92 -31.24 -24.45
N ASP A 99 4.03 -31.57 -23.80
CA ASP A 99 5.09 -32.39 -24.37
C ASP A 99 4.60 -33.83 -24.63
N ALA A 100 3.79 -34.39 -23.73
CA ALA A 100 3.14 -35.68 -23.93
C ALA A 100 2.18 -35.64 -25.13
N SER A 101 1.35 -34.59 -25.25
CA SER A 101 0.43 -34.44 -26.38
C SER A 101 1.16 -34.32 -27.73
N ALA A 102 2.30 -33.63 -27.76
CA ALA A 102 3.12 -33.51 -28.97
C ALA A 102 3.77 -34.84 -29.39
N LYS A 103 3.98 -35.76 -28.45
CA LYS A 103 4.51 -37.10 -28.70
C LYS A 103 3.45 -38.12 -29.11
N ILE A 104 2.16 -37.78 -29.02
CA ILE A 104 1.09 -38.68 -29.46
C ILE A 104 1.10 -38.69 -30.99
N GLU A 105 1.68 -39.74 -31.57
CA GLU A 105 1.55 -39.99 -33.00
C GLU A 105 0.10 -40.29 -33.36
N LEU A 106 -0.35 -39.76 -34.51
CA LEU A 106 -1.65 -40.10 -35.09
C LEU A 106 -1.69 -41.62 -35.36
N PRO A 107 -2.80 -42.31 -35.03
CA PRO A 107 -2.94 -43.72 -35.34
C PRO A 107 -2.87 -43.91 -36.86
N LYS A 108 -2.01 -44.83 -37.31
CA LYS A 108 -1.78 -45.05 -38.74
C LYS A 108 -2.88 -45.91 -39.36
N THR A 109 -3.66 -46.62 -38.53
CA THR A 109 -4.71 -47.53 -38.98
C THR A 109 -5.97 -47.46 -38.10
N ASN A 110 -7.13 -47.79 -38.68
CA ASN A 110 -8.40 -47.87 -37.96
C ASN A 110 -8.39 -48.91 -36.82
N LYS A 111 -7.61 -49.99 -36.96
CA LYS A 111 -7.45 -51.02 -35.93
C LYS A 111 -6.71 -50.49 -34.70
N GLU A 112 -5.65 -49.71 -34.94
CA GLU A 112 -4.89 -49.04 -33.88
C GLU A 112 -5.73 -47.98 -33.17
N LEU A 113 -6.50 -47.19 -33.93
CA LEU A 113 -7.44 -46.21 -33.38
C LEU A 113 -8.46 -46.88 -32.45
N ARG A 114 -9.10 -47.97 -32.89
CA ARG A 114 -10.03 -48.74 -32.05
C ARG A 114 -9.37 -49.32 -30.80
N ALA A 115 -8.14 -49.83 -30.91
CA ALA A 115 -7.40 -50.34 -29.75
C ALA A 115 -7.08 -49.23 -28.73
N ARG A 116 -6.73 -48.02 -29.18
CA ARG A 116 -6.53 -46.85 -28.32
C ARG A 116 -7.83 -46.42 -27.63
N PHE A 117 -8.97 -46.42 -28.35
CA PHE A 117 -10.28 -46.13 -27.74
C PHE A 117 -10.67 -47.15 -26.67
N VAL A 118 -10.45 -48.45 -26.92
CA VAL A 118 -10.66 -49.52 -25.92
C VAL A 118 -9.78 -49.30 -24.69
N ALA A 119 -8.49 -48.97 -24.88
CA ALA A 119 -7.57 -48.68 -23.78
C ALA A 119 -7.97 -47.44 -22.95
N LEU A 120 -8.70 -46.50 -23.56
CA LEU A 120 -9.27 -45.32 -22.90
C LEU A 120 -10.64 -45.58 -22.26
N GLY A 121 -11.14 -46.83 -22.28
CA GLY A 121 -12.42 -47.21 -21.69
C GLY A 121 -13.62 -46.99 -22.61
N PHE A 122 -13.41 -46.75 -23.90
CA PHE A 122 -14.47 -46.62 -24.91
C PHE A 122 -14.51 -47.88 -25.79
N PRO A 123 -15.30 -48.92 -25.43
CA PRO A 123 -15.45 -50.09 -26.28
C PRO A 123 -16.17 -49.73 -27.60
N PRO A 124 -15.82 -50.37 -28.72
CA PRO A 124 -16.52 -50.16 -29.98
C PRO A 124 -17.99 -50.61 -29.84
N ARG A 125 -18.91 -49.75 -30.29
CA ARG A 125 -20.32 -50.12 -30.50
C ARG A 125 -20.48 -50.85 -31.83
#